data_AF-A0A1V3II96-F1
#
_entry.id   AF-A0A1V3II96-F1
#
_cell.length_a   1.000
_cell.length_b   1.000
_cell.length_c   1.000
_cell.angle_alpha   90.00
_cell.angle_beta   90.00
_cell.angle_gamma   90.00
#
_symmetry.space_group_name_H-M   'P 1'
#
loop_
_entity.id
_entity.type
_entity.pdbx_description
1 polymer ?
#
loop_
_entity_poly.entity_id
_entity_poly.type
_entity_poly.pdbx_seq_one_letter_code
_entity_poly.pdbx_strand_id
1 'polypeptide(L)'
;MFKDFIKKLYSKMKTTVTVTAVSSVPAVAMAADLAAGAKQDVKDTLGVGSTAWTILLVLEILAAVFMYIKTKNLALFGGIIALICQ
;
A
#
# COMPACT_ATOMS: atom_id res chain seq x y z
N MET A 1 16.47 -4.86 -25.03
CA MET A 1 15.15 -4.29 -25.37
C MET A 1 14.15 -4.35 -24.22
N PHE A 2 13.69 -5.53 -23.76
CA PHE A 2 12.70 -5.61 -22.67
C PHE A 2 13.25 -5.19 -21.30
N LYS A 3 14.52 -5.53 -21.01
CA LYS A 3 15.20 -5.15 -19.75
C LYS A 3 15.40 -3.63 -19.63
N ASP A 4 15.67 -2.97 -20.74
CA ASP A 4 15.89 -1.51 -20.79
C ASP A 4 14.59 -0.75 -20.57
N PHE A 5 13.46 -1.30 -21.05
CA PHE A 5 12.13 -0.78 -20.81
C PHE A 5 11.75 -0.82 -19.31
N ILE A 6 11.98 -1.96 -18.64
CA ILE A 6 11.70 -2.11 -17.20
C ILE A 6 12.54 -1.13 -16.37
N LYS A 7 13.83 -0.94 -16.70
CA LYS A 7 14.71 0.00 -16.01
C LYS A 7 14.23 1.45 -16.16
N LYS A 8 13.74 1.81 -17.34
CA LYS A 8 13.20 3.15 -17.63
C LYS A 8 11.87 3.40 -16.91
N LEU A 9 11.03 2.36 -16.78
CA LEU A 9 9.78 2.41 -16.03
C LEU A 9 10.02 2.57 -14.52
N TYR A 10 10.95 1.81 -13.94
CA TYR A 10 11.31 1.89 -12.52
C TYR A 10 11.86 3.27 -12.13
N SER A 11 12.69 3.86 -13.00
CA SER A 11 13.23 5.22 -12.78
C SER A 11 12.14 6.27 -12.79
N LYS A 12 11.20 6.21 -13.75
CA LYS A 12 10.04 7.12 -13.79
C LYS A 12 9.12 6.94 -12.58
N MET A 13 8.86 5.70 -12.16
CA MET A 13 8.07 5.44 -10.95
C MET A 13 8.71 6.04 -9.70
N LYS A 14 10.04 5.88 -9.52
CA LYS A 14 10.73 6.48 -8.38
C LYS A 14 10.56 8.00 -8.33
N THR A 15 10.76 8.68 -9.46
CA THR A 15 10.65 10.15 -9.51
C THR A 15 9.22 10.61 -9.26
N THR A 16 8.22 9.95 -9.85
CA THR A 16 6.81 10.31 -9.64
C THR A 16 6.34 10.03 -8.22
N VAL A 17 6.71 8.88 -7.63
CA VAL A 17 6.35 8.54 -6.24
C VAL A 17 6.97 9.52 -5.24
N THR A 18 8.20 9.97 -5.50
CA THR A 18 8.88 10.92 -4.61
C THR A 18 8.23 12.31 -4.67
N VAL A 19 7.82 12.77 -5.85
CA VAL A 19 7.17 14.09 -6.01
C VAL A 19 5.77 14.10 -5.39
N THR A 20 4.98 13.03 -5.55
CA THR A 20 3.67 12.91 -4.90
C THR A 20 3.78 12.83 -3.37
N ALA A 21 4.83 12.19 -2.85
CA ALA A 21 5.08 12.08 -1.40
C ALA A 21 5.53 13.40 -0.75
N VAL A 22 6.10 14.33 -1.52
CA VAL A 22 6.54 15.64 -0.99
C VAL A 22 5.42 16.68 -1.10
N SER A 23 4.56 16.59 -2.11
CA SER A 23 3.39 17.48 -2.24
C SER A 23 2.29 17.23 -1.22
N SER A 24 2.34 16.13 -0.46
CA SER A 24 1.37 15.79 0.58
C SER A 24 1.72 16.35 1.97
N VAL A 25 2.76 17.18 2.10
CA VAL A 25 3.10 17.84 3.37
C VAL A 25 2.38 19.20 3.42
N PRO A 26 1.31 19.37 4.21
CA PRO A 26 0.57 20.61 4.22
C PRO A 26 1.31 21.64 5.09
N ALA A 27 1.31 22.90 4.62
CA ALA A 27 2.06 23.99 5.24
C ALA A 27 1.58 24.31 6.68
N VAL A 28 2.56 24.47 7.56
CA VAL A 28 2.50 24.51 9.02
C VAL A 28 1.97 25.85 9.58
N ALA A 29 0.74 26.24 9.24
CA ALA A 29 0.12 27.46 9.79
C ALA A 29 -1.32 27.28 10.32
N MET A 30 -1.98 26.16 9.96
CA MET A 30 -3.34 25.79 10.39
C MET A 30 -3.32 24.51 11.26
N ALA A 31 -2.28 24.34 12.08
CA ALA A 31 -1.75 23.03 12.48
C ALA A 31 -2.61 22.19 13.43
N ALA A 32 -3.61 22.73 14.15
CA ALA A 32 -4.43 21.93 15.07
C ALA A 32 -5.65 21.31 14.38
N ASP A 33 -6.39 22.11 13.59
CA ASP A 33 -7.57 21.66 12.84
C ASP A 33 -7.17 20.83 11.61
N LEU A 34 -6.13 21.27 10.90
CA LEU A 34 -5.56 20.53 9.77
C LEU A 34 -4.89 19.22 10.21
N ALA A 35 -4.30 19.15 11.41
CA ALA A 35 -3.76 17.89 11.93
C ALA A 35 -4.87 16.93 12.38
N ALA A 36 -6.02 17.44 12.86
CA ALA A 36 -7.19 16.61 13.13
C ALA A 36 -7.78 16.07 11.82
N GLY A 37 -7.91 16.92 10.79
CA GLY A 37 -8.28 16.51 9.43
C GLY A 37 -7.31 15.49 8.83
N ALA A 38 -6.00 15.72 8.94
CA ALA A 38 -4.99 14.80 8.44
C ALA A 38 -5.05 13.41 9.10
N LYS A 39 -5.42 13.31 10.39
CA LYS A 39 -5.65 12.01 11.04
C LYS A 39 -6.86 11.28 10.48
N GLN A 40 -7.92 12.03 10.14
CA GLN A 40 -9.10 11.47 9.50
C GLN A 40 -8.81 11.05 8.07
N ASP A 41 -8.12 11.88 7.29
CA ASP A 41 -7.72 11.58 5.91
C ASP A 41 -6.80 10.34 5.82
N VAL A 42 -5.89 10.17 6.78
CA VAL A 42 -5.04 8.97 6.87
C VAL A 42 -5.87 7.73 7.20
N LYS A 43 -6.85 7.85 8.11
CA LYS A 43 -7.78 6.74 8.40
C LYS A 43 -8.63 6.39 7.19
N ASP A 44 -9.11 7.38 6.44
CA ASP A 44 -9.94 7.14 5.27
C ASP A 44 -9.11 6.57 4.10
N THR A 45 -7.82 6.91 4.02
CA THR A 45 -6.91 6.42 2.98
C THR A 45 -6.30 5.06 3.29
N LEU A 46 -6.04 4.71 4.56
CA LEU A 46 -5.38 3.45 4.94
C LEU A 46 -6.29 2.48 5.71
N GLY A 47 -7.49 2.92 6.08
CA GLY A 47 -8.44 2.14 6.85
C GLY A 47 -9.13 1.03 6.07
N VAL A 48 -9.88 0.22 6.81
CA VAL A 48 -10.62 -0.93 6.29
C VAL A 48 -11.64 -0.45 5.26
N GLY A 49 -11.60 -1.04 4.07
CA GLY A 49 -12.45 -0.65 2.93
C GLY A 49 -11.82 0.39 1.99
N SER A 50 -10.64 0.92 2.30
CA SER A 50 -9.91 1.80 1.38
C SER A 50 -9.26 1.05 0.21
N THR A 51 -8.90 1.78 -0.84
CA THR A 51 -8.07 1.32 -1.95
C THR A 51 -6.73 0.74 -1.46
N ALA A 52 -6.09 1.36 -0.46
CA ALA A 52 -4.81 0.86 0.08
C ALA A 52 -4.98 -0.51 0.77
N TRP A 53 -6.05 -0.67 1.54
CA TRP A 53 -6.45 -1.94 2.16
C TRP A 53 -6.67 -3.04 1.12
N THR A 54 -7.38 -2.69 0.04
CA THR A 54 -7.66 -3.62 -1.07
C THR A 54 -6.37 -4.08 -1.76
N ILE A 55 -5.42 -3.17 -1.98
CA ILE A 55 -4.12 -3.51 -2.58
C ILE A 55 -3.33 -4.48 -1.70
N LEU A 56 -3.33 -4.27 -0.37
CA LEU A 56 -2.67 -5.18 0.57
C LEU A 56 -3.29 -6.59 0.54
N LEU A 57 -4.63 -6.70 0.50
CA LEU A 57 -5.33 -7.97 0.36
C LEU A 57 -4.97 -8.73 -0.92
N VAL A 58 -4.90 -8.03 -2.05
CA VAL A 58 -4.51 -8.64 -3.33
C VAL A 58 -3.06 -9.16 -3.26
N LEU A 59 -2.15 -8.36 -2.70
CA LEU A 59 -0.75 -8.76 -2.50
C LEU A 59 -0.63 -9.99 -1.59
N GLU A 60 -1.39 -10.04 -0.50
CA GLU A 60 -1.41 -11.18 0.43
C GLU A 60 -1.88 -12.46 -0.27
N ILE A 61 -2.95 -12.39 -1.06
CA ILE A 61 -3.45 -13.56 -1.81
C ILE A 61 -2.40 -14.06 -2.80
N LEU A 62 -1.73 -13.16 -3.52
CA LEU A 62 -0.65 -13.53 -4.44
C LEU A 62 0.52 -14.20 -3.70
N ALA A 63 0.93 -13.65 -2.55
CA ALA A 63 1.99 -14.20 -1.72
C ALA A 63 1.61 -15.57 -1.13
N ALA A 64 0.39 -15.71 -0.64
CA ALA A 64 -0.15 -16.95 -0.10
C ALA A 64 -0.19 -18.06 -1.16
N VAL A 65 -0.66 -17.76 -2.38
CA VAL A 65 -0.66 -18.72 -3.50
C VAL A 65 0.77 -19.12 -3.86
N PHE A 66 1.70 -18.18 -3.98
CA PHE A 66 3.09 -18.46 -4.31
C PHE A 66 3.77 -19.35 -3.25
N MET A 67 3.60 -19.01 -1.97
CA MET A 67 4.17 -19.81 -0.88
C MET A 67 3.47 -21.16 -0.73
N TYR A 68 2.17 -21.25 -0.97
CA TYR A 68 1.43 -22.51 -0.94
C TYR A 68 1.92 -23.49 -2.00
N ILE A 69 2.25 -23.02 -3.21
CA ILE A 69 2.80 -23.89 -4.27
C ILE A 69 4.08 -24.59 -3.78
N LYS A 70 4.94 -23.87 -3.05
CA LYS A 70 6.24 -24.37 -2.58
C LYS A 70 6.15 -25.17 -1.27
N THR A 71 5.32 -24.74 -0.33
CA THR A 71 5.27 -25.31 1.03
C THR A 71 4.13 -26.30 1.23
N LYS A 72 3.09 -26.26 0.38
CA LYS A 72 1.83 -27.02 0.51
C LYS A 72 1.15 -26.86 1.87
N ASN A 73 1.47 -25.80 2.60
CA ASN A 73 0.96 -25.57 3.94
C ASN A 73 -0.27 -24.64 3.89
N LEU A 74 -1.41 -25.12 4.37
CA LEU A 74 -2.67 -24.37 4.42
C LEU A 74 -2.66 -23.25 5.48
N ALA A 75 -1.73 -23.28 6.44
CA ALA A 75 -1.61 -22.25 7.47
C ALA A 75 -1.30 -20.85 6.89
N LEU A 76 -0.77 -20.78 5.66
CA LEU A 76 -0.53 -19.53 4.94
C LEU A 76 -1.80 -18.71 4.67
N PHE A 77 -2.96 -19.35 4.59
CA PHE A 77 -4.23 -18.64 4.46
C PHE A 77 -4.70 -17.98 5.77
N GLY A 78 -4.04 -18.26 6.89
CA GLY A 78 -4.34 -17.64 8.18
C GLY A 78 -4.08 -16.12 8.20
N GLY A 79 -3.08 -15.65 7.42
CA GLY A 79 -2.81 -14.21 7.26
C GLY A 79 -3.99 -13.44 6.67
N ILE A 80 -4.75 -14.07 5.76
CA ILE A 80 -5.95 -13.49 5.15
C ILE A 80 -7.07 -13.34 6.18
N ILE A 81 -7.25 -14.33 7.06
CA ILE A 81 -8.27 -14.27 8.13
C ILE A 81 -7.91 -13.19 9.14
N ALA A 82 -6.63 -13.08 9.52
CA ALA A 82 -6.16 -12.06 10.45
C ALA A 82 -6.36 -10.63 9.91
N LEU A 83 -6.17 -10.43 8.60
CA LEU A 83 -6.46 -9.15 7.95
C LEU A 83 -7.96 -8.84 7.95
N ILE A 84 -8.82 -9.80 7.58
CA ILE A 84 -10.27 -9.54 7.48
C ILE A 84 -10.91 -9.27 8.86
N CYS A 85 -10.36 -9.81 9.94
CA CYS A 85 -10.89 -9.62 11.30
C CYS A 85 -10.44 -8.31 11.99
N GLN A 86 -9.68 -7.45 11.31
CA GLN A 86 -9.18 -6.17 11.83
C GLN A 86 -10.07 -4.99 11.41
#